data_AF-A0A4R7CU99-F1
#
_entry.id   AF-A0A4R7CU99-F1
#
_cell.length_a   1.000
_cell.length_b   1.000
_cell.length_c   1.000
_cell.angle_alpha   90.00
_cell.angle_beta   90.00
_cell.angle_gamma   90.00
#
_symmetry.space_group_name_H-M   'P 1'
#
loop_
_entity.id
_entity.type
_entity.pdbx_description
1 polymer ?
#
loop_
_entity_poly.entity_id
_entity_poly.type
_entity_poly.pdbx_seq_one_letter_code
_entity_poly.pdbx_strand_id
1 'polypeptide(L)' 'MKNKIGFNLIFALIALPIGLALLREFDFQSLTFCKTALGVLYLLTFIISVFLMLKKNKKASI' A
#
# COMPACT_ATOMS: atom_id res chain seq x y z
N MET A 1 12.79 -17.51 20.05
CA MET A 1 11.79 -16.42 20.23
C MET A 1 11.00 -16.29 18.95
N LYS A 2 9.67 -16.48 18.97
CA LYS A 2 8.83 -16.46 17.76
C LYS A 2 8.74 -15.01 17.28
N ASN A 3 9.45 -14.68 16.21
CA ASN A 3 9.50 -13.36 15.60
C ASN A 3 8.07 -13.01 15.17
N LYS A 4 7.32 -12.30 16.03
CA LYS A 4 6.03 -11.74 15.68
C LYS A 4 6.34 -10.66 14.65
N ILE A 5 6.37 -11.05 13.39
CA ILE A 5 6.35 -10.12 12.26
C ILE A 5 5.14 -9.23 12.59
N GLY A 6 5.39 -7.96 12.87
CA GLY A 6 4.36 -6.96 13.15
C GLY A 6 3.61 -6.62 11.86
N PHE A 7 3.22 -7.64 11.10
CA PHE A 7 2.51 -7.53 9.85
C PHE A 7 1.08 -7.13 10.18
N ASN A 8 0.72 -5.91 9.82
CA ASN A 8 -0.64 -5.46 10.05
C ASN A 8 -1.56 -6.04 8.97
N LEU A 9 -2.15 -7.21 9.26
CA LEU A 9 -3.01 -7.97 8.35
C LEU A 9 -4.13 -7.12 7.73
N ILE A 10 -4.65 -6.14 8.47
CA ILE A 10 -5.67 -5.21 8.00
C ILE A 10 -5.15 -4.36 6.84
N PHE A 11 -3.96 -3.77 6.99
CA PHE A 11 -3.36 -3.00 5.91
C PHE A 11 -3.00 -3.88 4.71
N ALA A 12 -2.60 -5.14 4.93
CA ALA A 12 -2.36 -6.07 3.83
C ALA A 12 -3.64 -6.39 3.05
N LEU A 13 -4.75 -6.65 3.76
CA LEU A 13 -6.06 -6.91 3.18
C LEU A 13 -6.60 -5.72 2.37
N ILE A 14 -6.30 -4.49 2.79
CA ILE A 14 -6.70 -3.26 2.08
C ILE A 14 -5.74 -2.96 0.92
N ALA A 15 -4.43 -3.14 1.13
CA ALA A 15 -3.42 -2.89 0.11
C ALA A 15 -3.59 -3.84 -1.08
N LEU A 16 -3.95 -5.10 -0.85
CA LEU A 16 -4.12 -6.10 -1.92
C LEU A 16 -5.10 -5.65 -3.05
N PRO A 17 -6.37 -5.31 -2.77
CA PRO A 17 -7.31 -4.86 -3.80
C PRO A 17 -6.93 -3.49 -4.40
N ILE A 18 -6.33 -2.58 -3.61
CA ILE A 18 -5.87 -1.28 -4.13
C ILE A 18 -4.71 -1.48 -5.11
N GLY A 19 -3.76 -2.34 -4.78
CA GLY A 19 -2.67 -2.73 -5.69
C GLY A 19 -3.20 -3.38 -6.95
N LEU A 20 -4.19 -4.27 -6.82
CA LEU A 20 -4.84 -4.91 -7.98
C LEU A 20 -5.56 -3.90 -8.88
N ALA A 21 -6.25 -2.91 -8.29
CA ALA A 21 -6.91 -1.84 -9.02
C ALA A 21 -5.90 -0.94 -9.75
N LEU A 22 -4.79 -0.59 -9.10
CA LEU A 22 -3.69 0.16 -9.71
C LEU A 22 -3.10 -0.56 -10.92
N LEU A 23 -2.80 -1.86 -10.81
CA LEU A 23 -2.28 -2.65 -11.93
C LEU A 23 -3.26 -2.73 -13.11
N ARG A 24 -4.57 -2.65 -12.85
CA ARG A 24 -5.61 -2.69 -13.87
C ARG A 24 -5.84 -1.34 -14.55
N GLU A 25 -5.72 -0.23 -13.81
CA GLU A 25 -5.92 1.13 -14.32
C GLU A 25 -4.64 1.80 -14.85
N PHE A 26 -3.48 1.27 -14.50
CA PHE A 26 -2.18 1.77 -14.95
C PHE A 26 -1.86 1.23 -16.34
N ASP A 27 -1.69 2.13 -17.30
CA ASP A 27 -1.20 1.78 -18.61
C ASP A 27 0.34 1.78 -18.59
N PHE A 28 0.92 0.57 -18.65
CA PHE A 28 2.37 0.38 -18.65
C PHE A 28 3.05 0.86 -19.94
N GLN A 29 2.30 1.07 -21.03
CA GLN A 29 2.84 1.53 -22.31
C GLN A 29 3.01 3.04 -22.32
N SER A 30 2.02 3.78 -21.83
CA SER A 30 2.04 5.24 -21.73
C SER A 30 2.55 5.77 -20.38
N LEU A 31 2.74 4.87 -19.40
CA LEU A 31 3.06 5.20 -18.00
C LEU A 31 2.06 6.17 -17.36
N THR A 32 0.82 6.14 -17.82
CA THR A 32 -0.26 7.01 -17.34
C THR A 32 -1.43 6.19 -16.80
N PHE A 33 -2.14 6.77 -15.82
CA PHE A 33 -3.40 6.21 -15.38
C PHE A 33 -4.52 6.71 -16.29
N CYS A 34 -5.44 5.81 -16.65
CA CYS A 34 -6.62 6.18 -17.44
C CYS A 34 -7.41 7.33 -16.77
N LYS A 35 -7.44 7.34 -15.44
CA LYS A 35 -7.90 8.47 -14.62
C LYS A 35 -6.75 9.02 -13.78
N THR A 36 -5.94 9.91 -14.34
CA THR A 36 -4.72 10.44 -13.73
C THR A 36 -4.89 10.85 -12.27
N ALA A 37 -5.93 11.62 -11.93
CA ALA A 37 -6.16 12.07 -10.56
C ALA A 37 -6.47 10.92 -9.57
N LEU A 38 -7.35 9.99 -9.97
CA LEU A 38 -7.74 8.85 -9.12
C LEU A 38 -6.61 7.83 -9.00
N GLY A 39 -5.90 7.54 -10.09
CA GLY A 39 -4.77 6.63 -10.11
C GLY A 39 -3.63 7.13 -9.23
N VAL A 40 -3.31 8.42 -9.29
CA VAL A 40 -2.31 9.03 -8.39
C VAL A 40 -2.76 8.94 -6.94
N LEU A 41 -4.05 9.20 -6.64
CA LEU A 41 -4.58 9.08 -5.28
C LEU A 41 -4.48 7.65 -4.74
N TYR A 42 -4.84 6.65 -5.54
CA TYR A 42 -4.69 5.24 -5.16
C TYR A 42 -3.23 4.85 -4.98
N LEU A 43 -2.33 5.32 -5.86
CA LEU A 43 -0.90 5.03 -5.78
C LEU A 43 -0.32 5.59 -4.48
N LEU A 44 -0.61 6.85 -4.16
CA LEU A 44 -0.19 7.47 -2.91
C LEU A 44 -0.74 6.72 -1.70
N THR A 45 -2.03 6.40 -1.69
CA THR A 45 -2.69 5.69 -0.59
C THR A 45 -2.11 4.29 -0.39
N PHE A 46 -1.79 3.60 -1.49
CA PHE A 46 -1.14 2.29 -1.48
C PHE A 46 0.28 2.37 -0.91
N ILE A 47 1.11 3.31 -1.38
CA ILE A 47 2.48 3.53 -0.89
C ILE A 47 2.46 3.86 0.61
N ILE A 48 1.58 4.77 1.04
CA ILE A 48 1.45 5.14 2.45
C ILE A 48 1.01 3.92 3.28
N SER A 49 0.03 3.15 2.82
CA SER A 49 -0.45 1.96 3.53
C SER A 49 0.64 0.90 3.68
N VAL A 50 1.39 0.61 2.61
CA VAL A 50 2.52 -0.32 2.64
C VAL A 50 3.63 0.21 3.54
N PHE A 51 3.94 1.51 3.47
CA PHE A 51 4.93 2.15 4.33
C PHE A 51 4.56 2.03 5.80
N LEU A 52 3.31 2.36 6.17
CA LEU A 52 2.82 2.22 7.55
C LEU A 52 2.80 0.76 8.02
N MET A 53 2.50 -0.19 7.11
CA MET A 53 2.52 -1.62 7.42
C MET A 53 3.94 -2.14 7.68
N LEU A 54 4.94 -1.67 6.92
CA LEU A 54 6.34 -2.06 7.07
C LEU A 54 7.06 -1.28 8.16
N LYS A 55 6.59 -0.06 8.48
CA LYS A 55 7.12 0.77 9.56
C LYS A 55 6.89 0.07 10.88
N LYS A 56 7.91 -0.64 11.37
CA LYS A 56 7.96 -1.16 12.74
C LYS A 56 7.75 0.01 13.70
N ASN A 57 6.61 0.02 14.38
CA ASN A 57 6.44 0.82 15.59
C ASN A 57 7.50 0.32 16.58
N LYS A 58 8.60 1.06 16.77
CA LYS A 58 9.31 1.00 18.04
C LYS A 58 8.24 1.41 19.05
N LYS A 59 7.68 0.45 19.79
CA LYS A 59 6.92 0.77 20.98
C LYS A 59 7.81 1.73 21.77
N ALA A 60 7.42 3.00 21.83
CA ALA A 60 7.83 3.84 22.93
C ALA A 60 7.18 3.19 24.14
N SER A 61 7.94 2.31 24.79
CA SER A 61 7.70 1.87 26.15
C SER A 61 7.76 3.14 27.02
N ILE A 62 6.59 3.69 27.28
CA ILE A 62 6.33 4.62 28.37
C ILE A 62 5.86 3.76 29.54
#